data_AF-A0A6S7LS65-F1
#
_entry.id   AF-A0A6S7LS65-F1
#
_cell.length_a   1.000
_cell.length_b   1.000
_cell.length_c   1.000
_cell.angle_alpha   90.00
_cell.angle_beta   90.00
_cell.angle_gamma   90.00
#
_symmetry.space_group_name_H-M   'P 1'
#
loop_
_entity.id
_entity.type
_entity.pdbx_description
1 polymer ?
#
loop_
_entity_poly.entity_id
_entity_poly.type
_entity_poly.pdbx_seq_one_letter_code
_entity_poly.pdbx_strand_id
1 'polypeptide(L)' 'MYDLYAIFKQAHPPSAIEHCLVCNFYSAVENNLVVAGTSLVRVYRLVEEK' A
#
# COMPACT_ATOMS: atom_id res chain seq x y z
N MET A 1 19.88 -36.26 -10.12
CA MET A 1 18.91 -35.18 -10.35
C MET A 1 18.40 -34.77 -8.99
N TYR A 2 18.86 -33.63 -8.47
CA TYR A 2 18.40 -33.12 -7.19
C TYR A 2 17.53 -31.89 -7.46
N ASP A 3 16.35 -31.87 -6.88
CA ASP A 3 15.44 -30.74 -7.00
C ASP A 3 15.85 -29.63 -6.01
N LEU A 4 15.90 -28.40 -6.52
CA LEU A 4 16.20 -27.22 -5.71
C LEU A 4 14.89 -26.56 -5.29
N TYR A 5 14.61 -26.58 -3.99
CA TYR A 5 13.47 -25.88 -3.40
C TYR A 5 13.97 -24.77 -2.45
N ALA A 6 13.36 -23.59 -2.54
CA ALA A 6 13.65 -22.45 -1.66
C ALA A 6 12.36 -21.74 -1.25
N ILE A 7 12.36 -21.14 -0.06
CA ILE A 7 11.26 -20.32 0.46
C ILE A 7 11.78 -18.88 0.61
N PHE A 8 11.04 -17.92 0.04
CA PHE A 8 11.32 -16.51 0.22
C PHE A 8 10.32 -15.90 1.23
N LYS A 9 10.83 -15.05 2.12
CA LYS A 9 10.03 -14.24 3.03
C LYS A 9 10.56 -12.80 3.05
N GLN A 10 9.69 -11.85 2.82
CA GLN A 10 10.02 -10.43 2.91
C GLN A 10 10.08 -9.98 4.38
N ALA A 11 11.21 -9.41 4.78
CA ALA A 11 11.43 -8.94 6.15
C ALA A 11 10.78 -7.57 6.43
N HIS A 12 10.89 -6.63 5.47
CA HIS A 12 10.33 -5.28 5.59
C HIS A 12 9.51 -4.94 4.33
N PRO A 13 8.28 -4.42 4.46
CA PRO A 13 7.47 -4.02 3.32
C PRO A 13 8.13 -2.87 2.55
N PRO A 14 7.80 -2.67 1.25
CA PRO A 14 8.31 -1.52 0.52
C PRO A 14 7.81 -0.21 1.16
N SER A 15 8.72 0.72 1.45
CA SER A 15 8.41 2.03 2.04
C SER A 15 8.34 3.16 1.01
N ALA A 16 8.97 2.99 -0.15
CA ALA A 16 8.95 3.99 -1.22
C ALA A 16 7.52 4.24 -1.72
N ILE A 17 7.22 5.52 -1.96
CA ILE A 17 5.96 5.98 -2.55
C ILE A 17 6.28 6.43 -3.97
N GLU A 18 5.55 5.90 -4.94
CA GLU A 18 5.73 6.20 -6.36
C GLU A 18 4.58 7.08 -6.87
N HIS A 19 3.36 6.85 -6.37
CA HIS A 19 2.17 7.60 -6.75
C HIS A 19 1.27 7.92 -5.55
N CYS A 20 0.56 9.04 -5.64
CA CYS A 20 -0.35 9.52 -4.60
C CYS A 20 -1.52 10.28 -5.23
N LEU A 21 -2.74 10.00 -4.78
CA LEU A 21 -3.94 10.74 -5.19
C LEU A 21 -4.99 10.76 -4.07
N VAL A 22 -5.91 11.72 -4.18
CA VAL A 22 -7.08 11.80 -3.29
C VAL A 22 -8.31 11.41 -4.09
N CYS A 23 -9.06 10.42 -3.61
CA CYS A 23 -10.31 9.99 -4.22
C CYS A 23 -11.27 9.37 -3.20
N ASN A 24 -12.51 9.19 -3.64
CA ASN A 24 -13.55 8.47 -2.91
C ASN A 24 -13.36 6.94 -3.01
N PHE A 25 -12.32 6.42 -2.34
CA PHE A 25 -11.90 5.02 -2.51
C PHE A 25 -12.90 4.02 -1.91
N TYR A 26 -13.38 4.27 -0.69
CA TYR A 26 -14.32 3.36 -0.02
C TYR A 26 -15.79 3.75 -0.21
N SER A 27 -16.08 5.05 -0.35
CA SER A 27 -17.45 5.57 -0.52
C SER A 27 -17.43 6.94 -1.17
N ALA A 28 -18.49 7.29 -1.89
CA ALA A 28 -18.69 8.59 -2.55
C ALA A 28 -18.75 9.79 -1.57
N VAL A 29 -18.86 9.52 -0.26
CA VAL A 29 -19.00 10.57 0.77
C VAL A 29 -17.67 10.93 1.44
N GLU A 30 -16.71 10.01 1.49
CA GLU A 30 -15.43 10.25 2.17
C GLU A 30 -14.28 10.34 1.18
N ASN A 31 -13.36 11.29 1.42
CA ASN A 31 -12.11 11.37 0.68
C ASN A 31 -11.05 10.54 1.40
N ASN A 32 -10.35 9.71 0.64
CA ASN A 32 -9.24 8.91 1.10
C ASN A 32 -7.96 9.32 0.36
N LEU A 33 -6.84 9.31 1.07
CA LEU A 33 -5.53 9.45 0.48
C LEU A 33 -5.05 8.05 0.06
N VAL A 34 -4.94 7.82 -1.25
CA VAL A 34 -4.50 6.55 -1.83
C VAL A 34 -3.07 6.70 -2.29
N VAL A 35 -2.20 5.83 -1.78
CA VAL A 35 -0.76 5.87 -2.04
C VAL A 35 -0.31 4.52 -2.58
N ALA A 36 0.38 4.53 -3.73
CA ALA A 36 0.97 3.34 -4.32
C ALA A 36 2.50 3.40 -4.24
N GLY A 37 3.10 2.31 -3.77
CA GLY A 37 4.52 2.01 -3.92
C GLY A 37 4.72 0.81 -4.86
N THR A 38 5.94 0.28 -4.90
CA THR A 38 6.37 -0.74 -5.88
C THR A 38 5.43 -1.96 -6.00
N SER A 39 4.99 -2.51 -4.86
CA SER A 39 4.11 -3.70 -4.84
C SER A 39 3.01 -3.61 -3.80
N LEU A 40 2.74 -2.39 -3.30
CA LEU A 40 1.84 -2.16 -2.18
C LEU A 40 1.01 -0.90 -2.40
N VAL A 41 -0.30 -1.00 -2.20
CA VAL A 41 -1.23 0.14 -2.14
C VAL A 41 -1.68 0.32 -0.70
N ARG A 42 -1.58 1.55 -0.19
CA ARG A 42 -2.05 1.95 1.13
C ARG A 42 -3.14 3.00 0.97
N VAL A 43 -4.23 2.85 1.71
CA VAL A 43 -5.36 3.80 1.72
C VAL A 43 -5.48 4.39 3.11
N TYR A 44 -5.46 5.70 3.18
CA TYR A 44 -5.52 6.44 4.44
C TYR A 44 -6.82 7.25 4.52
N ARG A 45 -7.36 7.31 5.74
CA ARG A 45 -8.42 8.24 6.11
C ARG A 45 -7.80 9.50 6.68
N LEU A 46 -8.25 10.65 6.21
CA LEU A 46 -7.89 11.94 6.78
C LEU A 46 -8.66 12.11 8.10
N VAL A 47 -7.92 12.32 9.19
CA VAL A 47 -8.46 12.55 10.52
C VAL A 47 -7.91 13.88 11.01
N GLU A 48 -8.79 14.76 11.48
CA GLU A 48 -8.39 16.04 12.06
C GLU A 48 -7.72 15.79 13.41
N GLU A 49 -6.54 16.38 13.62
CA GLU A 49 -5.91 16.44 14.94
C GLU A 49 -6.72 17.40 15.83
N LYS A 50 -7.15 16.93 16.99
CA LYS A 50 -7.88 17.72 18.00
C LYS A 50 -6.94 18.47 18.93
#